data_AF-A0A8J2I3H3-F1
#
_entry.id   AF-A0A8J2I3H3-F1
#
_cell.length_a   1.000
_cell.length_b   1.000
_cell.length_c   1.000
_cell.angle_alpha   90.00
_cell.angle_beta   90.00
_cell.angle_gamma   90.00
#
_symmetry.space_group_name_H-M   'P 1'
#
loop_
_entity.id
_entity.type
_entity.pdbx_description
1 polymer ?
#
loop_
_entity_poly.entity_id
_entity_poly.type
_entity_poly.pdbx_seq_one_letter_code
_entity_poly.pdbx_strand_id
1 'polypeptide(L)'
;MPSLSSRDDDDGSLLKAVKGLKSFDGSAAWSLAELTFLTTTFPHLHHLILRSESYCYRADIASIMRILGQGLTHLKTLQISKIEYLDMGYRGVWKRAVMECKTEEARRALWEGNEKRRVAAENEVARLAFGGLGSLEELWVGEKRVARRSLQMNEGGQQSWVWEREADGMGDYALVGTMWARYQKEREGVIERSELGM
;
A
#
# COMPACT_ATOMS: atom_id res chain seq x y z
N MET A 1 -20.50 56.74 19.81
CA MET A 1 -20.90 55.36 19.46
C MET A 1 -19.95 54.85 18.39
N PRO A 2 -19.09 53.86 18.67
CA PRO A 2 -18.26 53.26 17.63
C PRO A 2 -19.04 52.16 16.91
N SER A 3 -18.96 52.18 15.58
CA SER A 3 -19.56 51.20 14.67
C SER A 3 -18.88 49.84 14.80
N LEU A 4 -19.69 48.81 15.05
CA LEU A 4 -19.31 47.40 14.97
C LEU A 4 -19.01 47.04 13.51
N SER A 5 -17.72 47.03 13.16
CA SER A 5 -17.17 46.42 11.96
C SER A 5 -17.46 44.92 11.99
N SER A 6 -18.23 44.43 11.02
CA SER A 6 -18.51 43.01 10.80
C SER A 6 -17.20 42.25 10.56
N ARG A 7 -16.90 41.30 11.44
CA ARG A 7 -15.91 40.24 11.21
C ARG A 7 -16.60 39.13 10.41
N ASP A 8 -16.49 39.17 9.09
CA ASP A 8 -17.01 38.15 8.16
C ASP A 8 -15.92 37.57 7.23
N ASP A 9 -14.65 37.55 7.66
CA ASP A 9 -13.53 37.22 6.76
C ASP A 9 -12.60 36.09 7.24
N ASP A 10 -13.13 34.98 7.79
CA ASP A 10 -12.25 33.81 8.10
C ASP A 10 -12.79 32.44 7.68
N ASP A 11 -14.09 32.30 7.40
CA ASP A 11 -14.68 31.00 7.05
C ASP A 11 -14.38 30.56 5.60
N GLY A 12 -14.03 31.52 4.73
CA GLY A 12 -13.71 31.28 3.31
C GLY A 12 -12.28 30.77 3.04
N SER A 13 -11.38 30.88 4.02
CA SER A 13 -9.96 30.54 3.87
C SER A 13 -9.71 29.02 3.94
N LEU A 14 -10.35 28.35 4.90
CA LEU A 14 -10.26 26.89 5.07
C LEU A 14 -10.91 26.16 3.89
N LEU A 15 -12.09 26.60 3.43
CA LEU A 15 -12.77 25.99 2.28
C LEU A 15 -12.01 26.19 0.95
N LYS A 16 -11.26 27.28 0.79
CA LYS A 16 -10.35 27.48 -0.35
C LYS A 16 -9.11 26.60 -0.26
N ALA A 17 -8.54 26.41 0.94
CA ALA A 17 -7.42 25.50 1.16
C ALA A 17 -7.80 24.04 0.89
N VAL A 18 -9.03 23.64 1.25
CA VAL A 18 -9.58 22.29 0.98
C VAL A 18 -9.70 22.00 -0.52
N LYS A 19 -10.05 22.99 -1.35
CA LYS A 19 -10.08 22.82 -2.82
C LYS A 19 -8.71 22.65 -3.47
N GLY A 20 -7.63 23.00 -2.76
CA GLY A 20 -6.25 22.93 -3.25
C GLY A 20 -5.46 21.71 -2.82
N LEU A 21 -6.00 20.84 -1.95
CA LEU A 21 -5.23 19.73 -1.41
C LEU A 21 -4.91 18.69 -2.49
N LYS A 22 -3.61 18.53 -2.79
CA LYS A 22 -3.09 17.57 -3.78
C LYS A 22 -2.49 16.31 -3.17
N SER A 23 -2.08 16.38 -1.92
CA SER A 23 -1.48 15.26 -1.19
C SER A 23 -2.16 15.11 0.15
N PHE A 24 -2.52 13.89 0.50
CA PHE A 24 -3.08 13.54 1.79
C PHE A 24 -2.33 12.34 2.36
N ASP A 25 -1.91 12.47 3.61
CA ASP A 25 -1.29 11.40 4.39
C ASP A 25 -2.03 11.32 5.72
N GLY A 26 -2.66 10.18 5.98
CA GLY A 26 -3.47 9.98 7.17
C GLY A 26 -3.35 8.59 7.75
N SER A 27 -3.56 8.53 9.06
CA SER A 27 -3.74 7.28 9.80
C SER A 27 -5.19 7.20 10.27
N ALA A 28 -5.87 6.09 9.98
CA ALA A 28 -7.25 5.83 10.43
C ALA A 28 -7.56 4.32 10.40
N ALA A 29 -8.78 3.96 10.78
CA ALA A 29 -9.29 2.60 10.59
C ALA A 29 -9.70 2.30 9.14
N TRP A 30 -9.94 3.34 8.33
CA TRP A 30 -10.32 3.28 6.92
C TRP A 30 -11.53 2.38 6.64
N SER A 31 -12.64 2.73 7.29
CA SER A 31 -13.99 2.24 6.98
C SER A 31 -14.53 2.90 5.70
N LEU A 32 -15.62 2.33 5.16
CA LEU A 32 -16.29 2.87 3.97
C LEU A 32 -16.75 4.32 4.15
N ALA A 33 -17.22 4.68 5.34
CA ALA A 33 -17.67 6.03 5.66
C ALA A 33 -16.52 7.04 5.63
N GLU A 34 -15.38 6.68 6.24
CA GLU A 34 -14.18 7.54 6.25
C GLU A 34 -13.61 7.75 4.85
N LEU A 35 -13.58 6.69 4.03
CA LEU A 35 -13.13 6.78 2.63
C LEU A 35 -14.07 7.63 1.77
N THR A 36 -15.39 7.47 1.97
CA THR A 36 -16.38 8.29 1.26
C THR A 36 -16.25 9.76 1.65
N PHE A 37 -16.06 10.05 2.94
CA PHE A 37 -15.82 11.41 3.41
C PHE A 37 -14.54 12.01 2.82
N LEU A 38 -13.43 11.27 2.82
CA LEU A 38 -12.16 11.72 2.24
C LEU A 38 -12.32 12.07 0.76
N THR A 39 -12.89 11.17 -0.03
CA THR A 39 -13.01 11.32 -1.48
C THR A 39 -14.00 12.41 -1.91
N THR A 40 -15.05 12.63 -1.12
CA THR A 40 -16.01 13.73 -1.37
C THR A 40 -15.47 15.09 -0.94
N THR A 41 -14.66 15.12 0.12
CA THR A 41 -14.07 16.37 0.65
C THR A 41 -12.87 16.83 -0.16
N PHE A 42 -12.04 15.88 -0.64
CA PHE A 42 -10.80 16.15 -1.36
C PHE A 42 -10.76 15.40 -2.72
N PRO A 43 -11.65 15.72 -3.67
CA PRO A 43 -11.76 15.00 -4.94
C PRO A 43 -10.55 15.19 -5.88
N HIS A 44 -9.71 16.20 -5.62
CA HIS A 44 -8.59 16.57 -6.47
C HIS A 44 -7.23 16.03 -5.99
N LEU A 45 -7.23 15.04 -5.09
CA LEU A 45 -5.99 14.40 -4.62
C LEU A 45 -5.24 13.71 -5.76
N HIS A 46 -3.93 13.93 -5.79
CA HIS A 46 -2.98 13.29 -6.71
C HIS A 46 -2.13 12.26 -5.98
N HIS A 47 -1.87 12.48 -4.68
CA HIS A 47 -1.11 11.58 -3.83
C HIS A 47 -1.92 11.25 -2.59
N LEU A 48 -2.04 9.96 -2.27
CA LEU A 48 -2.79 9.48 -1.12
C LEU A 48 -1.99 8.40 -0.39
N ILE A 49 -1.72 8.62 0.89
CA ILE A 49 -1.14 7.64 1.81
C ILE A 49 -2.19 7.28 2.85
N LEU A 50 -2.62 6.02 2.83
CA LEU A 50 -3.54 5.43 3.81
C LEU A 50 -2.73 4.58 4.79
N ARG A 51 -2.54 5.04 6.03
CA ARG A 51 -1.92 4.24 7.10
C ARG A 51 -2.99 3.63 8.00
N SER A 52 -2.90 2.34 8.30
CA SER A 52 -3.78 1.75 9.31
C SER A 52 -3.29 2.04 10.74
N GLU A 53 -4.20 2.42 11.64
CA GLU A 53 -3.92 2.53 13.08
C GLU A 53 -3.75 1.18 13.77
N SER A 54 -4.53 0.17 13.35
CA SER A 54 -4.66 -1.12 14.02
C SER A 54 -4.08 -2.28 13.23
N TYR A 55 -3.19 -1.98 12.27
CA TYR A 55 -2.61 -2.92 11.31
C TYR A 55 -3.63 -3.55 10.35
N CYS A 56 -4.94 -3.31 10.51
CA CYS A 56 -5.99 -3.75 9.61
C CYS A 56 -6.79 -2.57 9.04
N TYR A 57 -7.25 -2.71 7.80
CA TYR A 57 -8.24 -1.83 7.20
C TYR A 57 -9.62 -2.39 7.54
N ARG A 58 -10.58 -1.53 7.91
CA ARG A 58 -11.97 -1.97 8.16
C ARG A 58 -12.74 -2.22 6.87
N ALA A 59 -12.43 -1.47 5.81
CA ALA A 59 -12.89 -1.79 4.46
C ALA A 59 -11.96 -2.82 3.82
N ASP A 60 -12.53 -3.75 3.06
CA ASP A 60 -11.76 -4.65 2.21
C ASP A 60 -11.11 -3.88 1.04
N ILE A 61 -10.02 -4.43 0.50
CA ILE A 61 -9.25 -3.76 -0.56
C ILE A 61 -10.10 -3.45 -1.79
N ALA A 62 -11.00 -4.36 -2.21
CA ALA A 62 -11.82 -4.13 -3.40
C ALA A 62 -12.78 -2.95 -3.17
N SER A 63 -13.40 -2.86 -1.99
CA SER A 63 -14.22 -1.71 -1.59
C SER A 63 -13.42 -0.42 -1.52
N ILE A 64 -12.19 -0.44 -0.99
CA ILE A 64 -11.29 0.72 -0.97
C ILE A 64 -11.05 1.20 -2.39
N MET A 65 -10.56 0.32 -3.28
CA MET A 65 -10.25 0.68 -4.68
C MET A 65 -11.48 1.21 -5.41
N ARG A 66 -12.65 0.63 -5.18
CA ARG A 66 -13.91 1.09 -5.78
C ARG A 66 -14.26 2.52 -5.35
N ILE A 67 -14.19 2.82 -4.05
CA ILE A 67 -14.53 4.17 -3.55
C ILE A 67 -13.50 5.20 -4.04
N LEU A 68 -12.21 4.87 -3.95
CA LEU A 68 -11.15 5.76 -4.42
C LEU A 68 -11.25 6.01 -5.93
N GLY A 69 -11.51 4.98 -6.72
CA GLY A 69 -11.67 5.10 -8.18
C GLY A 69 -12.87 5.97 -8.59
N GLN A 70 -13.96 5.91 -7.83
CA GLN A 70 -15.15 6.73 -8.08
C GLN A 70 -14.94 8.21 -7.71
N GLY A 71 -14.19 8.49 -6.64
CA GLY A 71 -14.07 9.84 -6.09
C GLY A 71 -12.77 10.59 -6.44
N LEU A 72 -11.69 9.89 -6.77
CA LEU A 72 -10.35 10.46 -7.00
C LEU A 72 -9.86 10.19 -8.43
N THR A 73 -10.51 10.79 -9.42
CA THR A 73 -10.24 10.57 -10.84
C THR A 73 -8.84 11.01 -11.30
N HIS A 74 -8.14 11.81 -10.49
CA HIS A 74 -6.80 12.34 -10.78
C HIS A 74 -5.70 11.75 -9.87
N LEU A 75 -6.01 10.67 -9.13
CA LEU A 75 -5.03 10.05 -8.25
C LEU A 75 -3.92 9.41 -9.07
N LYS A 76 -2.67 9.87 -8.86
CA LYS A 76 -1.46 9.37 -9.53
C LYS A 76 -0.70 8.38 -8.65
N THR A 77 -0.62 8.64 -7.35
CA THR A 77 0.10 7.82 -6.40
C THR A 77 -0.82 7.40 -5.27
N LEU A 78 -0.90 6.09 -5.01
CA LEU A 78 -1.60 5.51 -3.87
C LEU A 78 -0.62 4.70 -3.05
N GLN A 79 -0.55 4.95 -1.74
CA GLN A 79 0.18 4.12 -0.80
C GLN A 79 -0.78 3.54 0.23
N ILE A 80 -0.74 2.22 0.38
CA ILE A 80 -1.47 1.48 1.39
C ILE A 80 -0.40 0.94 2.36
N SER A 81 -0.30 1.49 3.56
CA SER A 81 0.75 1.13 4.53
C SER A 81 0.26 0.14 5.58
N LYS A 82 1.19 -0.60 6.21
CA LYS A 82 0.87 -1.57 7.27
C LYS A 82 -0.16 -2.63 6.85
N ILE A 83 -0.03 -3.12 5.62
CA ILE A 83 -0.91 -4.19 5.09
C ILE A 83 -0.42 -5.58 5.55
N GLU A 84 -0.21 -5.75 6.85
CA GLU A 84 0.25 -7.03 7.41
C GLU A 84 -0.71 -8.19 7.12
N TYR A 85 -1.95 -7.87 6.72
CA TYR A 85 -3.04 -8.79 6.36
C TYR A 85 -3.30 -8.96 4.86
N LEU A 86 -2.33 -8.71 3.96
CA LEU A 86 -2.43 -9.15 2.56
C LEU A 86 -2.33 -10.68 2.42
N ASP A 87 -3.03 -11.42 3.30
CA ASP A 87 -2.93 -12.86 3.50
C ASP A 87 -1.52 -13.38 3.81
N MET A 88 -0.68 -12.43 4.22
CA MET A 88 0.74 -12.62 4.44
C MET A 88 1.01 -13.35 5.75
N GLY A 89 0.14 -13.19 6.75
CA GLY A 89 0.30 -13.79 8.06
C GLY A 89 1.20 -12.96 8.98
N TYR A 90 0.92 -13.04 10.28
CA TYR A 90 1.65 -12.32 11.31
C TYR A 90 3.15 -12.63 11.23
N ARG A 91 4.02 -11.61 11.37
CA ARG A 91 5.48 -11.78 11.51
C ARG A 91 5.83 -12.82 12.60
N GLY A 92 5.01 -12.92 13.64
CA GLY A 92 5.14 -13.93 14.71
C GLY A 92 4.74 -15.36 14.32
N VAL A 93 3.91 -15.54 13.30
CA VAL A 93 3.55 -16.85 12.73
C VAL A 93 4.70 -17.40 11.92
N TRP A 94 5.35 -16.57 11.09
CA TRP A 94 6.49 -17.04 10.29
C TRP A 94 7.69 -17.39 11.15
N LYS A 95 7.99 -16.58 12.18
CA LYS A 95 9.07 -16.89 13.12
C LYS A 95 8.89 -18.28 13.75
N ARG A 96 7.66 -18.63 14.15
CA ARG A 96 7.35 -19.96 14.68
C ARG A 96 7.51 -21.06 13.64
N ALA A 97 6.90 -20.90 12.47
CA ALA A 97 6.98 -21.88 11.39
C ALA A 97 8.43 -22.17 10.95
N VAL A 98 9.28 -21.15 10.89
CA VAL A 98 10.69 -21.27 10.51
C VAL A 98 11.51 -21.99 11.58
N MET A 99 11.20 -21.76 12.86
CA MET A 99 11.85 -22.46 13.98
C MET A 99 11.42 -23.94 14.05
N GLU A 100 10.21 -24.28 13.58
CA GLU A 100 9.73 -25.66 13.50
C GLU A 100 10.38 -26.44 12.35
N CYS A 101 10.87 -25.75 11.31
CA CYS A 101 11.63 -26.36 10.21
C CYS A 101 13.03 -26.79 10.66
N LYS A 102 13.21 -28.10 10.87
CA LYS A 102 14.48 -28.71 11.30
C LYS A 102 15.58 -28.69 10.24
N THR A 103 15.24 -28.55 8.95
CA THR A 103 16.20 -28.58 7.83
C THR A 103 16.17 -27.27 7.04
N GLU A 104 17.27 -26.96 6.34
CA GLU A 104 17.36 -25.77 5.49
C GLU A 104 16.44 -25.88 4.26
N GLU A 105 16.30 -27.09 3.70
CA GLU A 105 15.42 -27.36 2.56
C GLU A 105 13.96 -27.09 2.93
N ALA A 106 13.53 -27.49 4.13
CA ALA A 106 12.18 -27.22 4.61
C ALA A 106 11.92 -25.72 4.82
N ARG A 107 12.92 -24.98 5.34
CA ARG A 107 12.83 -23.52 5.46
C ARG A 107 12.77 -22.84 4.10
N ARG A 108 13.58 -23.28 3.13
CA ARG A 108 13.58 -22.74 1.77
C ARG A 108 12.22 -22.94 1.09
N ALA A 109 11.67 -24.15 1.15
CA ALA A 109 10.33 -24.42 0.61
C ALA A 109 9.24 -23.57 1.27
N LEU A 110 9.32 -23.35 2.59
CA LEU A 110 8.44 -22.44 3.32
C LEU A 110 8.58 -20.99 2.83
N TRP A 111 9.81 -20.52 2.61
CA TRP A 111 10.07 -19.18 2.10
C TRP A 111 9.52 -18.98 0.69
N GLU A 112 9.78 -19.92 -0.21
CA GLU A 112 9.24 -19.88 -1.59
C GLU A 112 7.71 -19.89 -1.60
N GLY A 113 7.08 -20.73 -0.77
CA GLY A 113 5.62 -20.79 -0.66
C GLY A 113 5.01 -19.50 -0.11
N ASN A 114 5.65 -18.89 0.88
CA ASN A 114 5.23 -17.59 1.42
C ASN A 114 5.39 -16.47 0.38
N GLU A 115 6.52 -16.46 -0.33
CA GLU A 115 6.78 -15.46 -1.36
C GLU A 115 5.78 -15.56 -2.51
N LYS A 116 5.47 -16.77 -2.98
CA LYS A 116 4.43 -16.98 -4.02
C LYS A 116 3.07 -16.44 -3.58
N ARG A 117 2.65 -16.72 -2.34
CA ARG A 117 1.38 -16.22 -1.80
C ARG A 117 1.37 -14.69 -1.69
N ARG A 118 2.47 -14.11 -1.23
CA ARG A 118 2.66 -12.66 -1.19
C ARG A 118 2.47 -12.04 -2.56
N VAL A 119 3.24 -12.51 -3.55
CA VAL A 119 3.24 -11.98 -4.91
C VAL A 119 1.84 -12.09 -5.51
N ALA A 120 1.14 -13.21 -5.29
CA ALA A 120 -0.25 -13.38 -5.72
C ALA A 120 -1.19 -12.34 -5.08
N ALA A 121 -1.11 -12.14 -3.76
CA ALA A 121 -1.94 -11.17 -3.05
C ALA A 121 -1.66 -9.73 -3.52
N GLU A 122 -0.39 -9.36 -3.68
CA GLU A 122 -0.01 -8.03 -4.15
C GLU A 122 -0.42 -7.77 -5.59
N ASN A 123 -0.28 -8.77 -6.48
CA ASN A 123 -0.79 -8.68 -7.84
C ASN A 123 -2.30 -8.49 -7.86
N GLU A 124 -3.05 -9.13 -6.95
CA GLU A 124 -4.48 -8.89 -6.85
C GLU A 124 -4.81 -7.45 -6.41
N VAL A 125 -4.06 -6.88 -5.47
CA VAL A 125 -4.21 -5.45 -5.11
C VAL A 125 -3.91 -4.55 -6.29
N ALA A 126 -2.80 -4.80 -6.99
CA ALA A 126 -2.39 -4.01 -8.14
C ALA A 126 -3.42 -4.09 -9.28
N ARG A 127 -3.95 -5.29 -9.55
CA ARG A 127 -5.02 -5.51 -10.53
C ARG A 127 -6.26 -4.69 -10.18
N LEU A 128 -6.69 -4.71 -8.92
CA LEU A 128 -7.84 -3.92 -8.45
C LEU A 128 -7.56 -2.42 -8.52
N ALA A 129 -6.36 -1.99 -8.13
CA ALA A 129 -5.97 -0.58 -8.11
C ALA A 129 -5.88 -0.02 -9.53
N PHE A 130 -5.07 -0.62 -10.40
CA PHE A 130 -4.89 -0.13 -11.77
C PHE A 130 -6.16 -0.28 -12.62
N GLY A 131 -6.98 -1.30 -12.34
CA GLY A 131 -8.28 -1.48 -12.98
C GLY A 131 -9.33 -0.46 -12.54
N GLY A 132 -9.32 -0.07 -11.26
CA GLY A 132 -10.28 0.88 -10.68
C GLY A 132 -9.88 2.35 -10.74
N LEU A 133 -8.57 2.64 -10.78
CA LEU A 133 -8.00 3.98 -10.73
C LEU A 133 -7.28 4.26 -12.05
N GLY A 134 -8.02 4.77 -13.04
CA GLY A 134 -7.51 4.95 -14.41
C GLY A 134 -6.27 5.85 -14.53
N SER A 135 -6.17 6.87 -13.68
CA SER A 135 -5.03 7.81 -13.65
C SER A 135 -3.86 7.35 -12.77
N LEU A 136 -3.98 6.20 -12.10
CA LEU A 136 -2.95 5.74 -11.17
C LEU A 136 -1.70 5.32 -11.93
N GLU A 137 -0.59 5.95 -11.60
CA GLU A 137 0.74 5.70 -12.17
C GLU A 137 1.54 4.78 -11.23
N GLU A 138 1.41 4.99 -9.91
CA GLU A 138 2.17 4.27 -8.89
C GLU A 138 1.29 3.76 -7.74
N LEU A 139 1.44 2.48 -7.41
CA LEU A 139 0.84 1.85 -6.23
C LEU A 139 1.95 1.38 -5.29
N TRP A 140 1.93 1.87 -4.06
CA TRP A 140 2.80 1.42 -2.98
C TRP A 140 2.06 0.47 -2.05
N VAL A 141 2.62 -0.72 -1.87
CA VAL A 141 2.13 -1.76 -0.99
C VAL A 141 3.11 -1.88 0.17
N GLY A 142 2.72 -1.36 1.33
CA GLY A 142 3.65 -1.16 2.45
C GLY A 142 4.57 0.04 2.22
N GLU A 143 5.81 -0.07 2.71
CA GLU A 143 6.77 1.05 2.70
C GLU A 143 7.84 0.94 1.60
N LYS A 144 8.05 -0.26 1.04
CA LYS A 144 9.25 -0.54 0.22
C LYS A 144 8.94 -1.24 -1.10
N ARG A 145 7.67 -1.43 -1.43
CA ARG A 145 7.26 -2.12 -2.66
C ARG A 145 6.32 -1.23 -3.45
N VAL A 146 6.73 -0.92 -4.66
CA VAL A 146 6.00 -0.08 -5.58
C VAL A 146 5.72 -0.85 -6.87
N ALA A 147 4.47 -0.86 -7.30
CA ALA A 147 4.09 -1.22 -8.65
C ALA A 147 3.97 0.07 -9.45
N ARG A 148 4.65 0.14 -10.59
CA ARG A 148 4.49 1.20 -11.57
C ARG A 148 3.71 0.68 -12.76
N ARG A 149 2.67 1.40 -13.17
CA ARG A 149 1.89 1.04 -14.35
C ARG A 149 2.81 1.02 -15.57
N SER A 150 2.79 -0.08 -16.31
CA SER A 150 3.51 -0.18 -17.58
C SER A 150 2.61 0.32 -18.71
N LEU A 151 3.18 1.17 -19.58
CA LEU A 151 2.51 1.65 -20.79
C LEU A 151 2.62 0.64 -21.95
N GLN A 152 3.34 -0.46 -21.77
CA GLN A 152 3.38 -1.56 -22.73
C GLN A 152 2.04 -2.29 -22.66
N MET A 153 1.12 -1.93 -23.56
CA MET A 153 -0.04 -2.77 -23.84
C MET A 153 0.46 -4.08 -24.43
N ASN A 154 0.29 -5.18 -23.70
CA ASN A 154 0.43 -6.51 -24.27
C ASN A 154 -0.64 -6.69 -25.36
N GLU A 155 -0.33 -7.50 -26.38
CA GLU A 155 -1.26 -7.90 -27.44
C GLU A 155 -2.50 -8.55 -26.80
N GLY A 156 -3.54 -7.76 -26.54
CA GLY A 156 -4.72 -8.17 -25.77
C GLY A 156 -5.36 -7.08 -24.90
N GLY A 157 -4.73 -5.91 -24.75
CA GLY A 157 -5.31 -4.78 -23.99
C GLY A 157 -5.33 -4.99 -22.47
N GLN A 158 -4.62 -6.00 -21.98
CA GLN A 158 -4.51 -6.30 -20.56
C GLN A 158 -3.51 -5.33 -19.90
N GLN A 159 -3.90 -4.74 -18.77
CA GLN A 159 -3.05 -3.82 -18.03
C GLN A 159 -1.88 -4.59 -17.41
N SER A 160 -0.67 -4.03 -17.50
CA SER A 160 0.53 -4.61 -16.88
C SER A 160 1.22 -3.59 -15.99
N TRP A 161 2.03 -4.08 -15.04
CA TRP A 161 2.83 -3.24 -14.14
C TRP A 161 4.17 -3.89 -13.86
N VAL A 162 5.13 -3.06 -13.46
CA VAL A 162 6.44 -3.50 -13.02
C VAL A 162 6.52 -3.29 -11.53
N TRP A 163 6.80 -4.36 -10.79
CA TRP A 163 7.16 -4.27 -9.39
C TRP A 163 8.62 -3.85 -9.27
N GLU A 164 8.85 -2.89 -8.39
CA GLU A 164 10.16 -2.56 -7.86
C GLU A 164 10.12 -2.68 -6.34
N ARG A 165 11.19 -3.25 -5.80
CA ARG A 165 11.35 -3.44 -4.37
C ARG A 165 12.63 -2.79 -3.91
N GLU A 166 12.51 -1.87 -2.97
CA GLU A 166 13.66 -1.42 -2.20
C GLU A 166 14.13 -2.56 -1.31
N ALA A 167 15.46 -2.75 -1.26
CA ALA A 167 16.04 -3.76 -0.38
C ALA A 167 15.58 -3.51 1.06
N ASP A 168 15.15 -4.56 1.74
CA ASP A 168 14.90 -4.48 3.18
C ASP A 168 16.23 -4.13 3.86
N GLY A 169 16.45 -2.84 4.15
CA GLY A 169 17.51 -2.42 5.06
C GLY A 169 17.43 -3.30 6.31
N MET A 170 18.58 -3.87 6.69
CA MET A 170 18.78 -4.76 7.83
C MET A 170 17.84 -4.36 8.96
N GLY A 171 16.72 -5.07 9.11
CA GLY A 171 15.67 -4.63 10.04
C GLY A 171 16.24 -4.46 11.44
N ASP A 172 15.66 -3.56 12.23
CA ASP A 172 16.08 -3.13 13.59
C ASP A 172 16.40 -4.23 14.64
N TYR A 173 16.35 -5.51 14.25
CA TYR A 173 16.52 -6.66 15.11
C TYR A 173 17.55 -7.69 14.62
N ALA A 174 18.15 -7.51 13.44
CA ALA A 174 19.25 -8.37 13.00
C ALA A 174 20.55 -7.85 13.61
N LEU A 175 20.77 -8.16 14.89
CA LEU A 175 22.12 -8.14 15.43
C LEU A 175 22.96 -9.09 14.56
N VAL A 176 23.95 -8.50 13.87
CA VAL A 176 24.90 -9.20 13.00
C VAL A 176 25.49 -10.37 13.79
N GLY A 177 25.32 -11.60 13.26
CA GLY A 177 25.79 -12.83 13.91
C GLY A 177 24.71 -13.68 14.59
N THR A 178 23.45 -13.23 14.65
CA THR A 178 22.35 -14.06 15.18
C THR A 178 21.79 -15.05 14.15
N MET A 179 21.18 -16.15 14.62
CA MET A 179 20.44 -17.10 13.77
C MET A 179 19.38 -16.40 12.89
N TRP A 180 18.81 -15.29 13.37
CA TRP A 180 17.85 -14.50 12.62
C TRP A 180 18.46 -13.78 11.41
N ALA A 181 19.73 -13.36 11.48
CA ALA A 181 20.43 -12.82 10.33
C ALA A 181 20.61 -13.88 9.23
N ARG A 182 20.84 -15.15 9.60
CA ARG A 182 20.88 -16.27 8.65
C ARG A 182 19.53 -16.51 7.99
N TYR A 183 18.44 -16.60 8.77
CA TYR A 183 17.10 -16.79 8.22
C TYR A 183 16.63 -15.62 7.36
N GLN A 184 17.04 -14.40 7.70
CA GLN A 184 16.78 -13.23 6.86
C GLN A 184 17.48 -13.36 5.51
N LYS A 185 18.75 -13.76 5.48
CA LYS A 185 19.49 -13.98 4.23
C LYS A 185 18.88 -15.11 3.39
N GLU A 186 18.44 -16.21 4.04
CA GLU A 186 17.71 -17.29 3.37
C GLU A 186 16.42 -16.76 2.70
N ARG A 187 15.65 -15.90 3.40
CA ARG A 187 14.44 -15.25 2.87
C ARG A 187 14.76 -14.29 1.72
N GLU A 188 15.78 -13.45 1.85
CA GLU A 188 16.19 -12.53 0.79
C GLU A 188 16.62 -13.25 -0.49
N GLY A 189 17.12 -14.49 -0.37
CA GLY A 189 17.50 -15.31 -1.52
C GLY A 189 16.34 -15.81 -2.38
N VAL A 190 15.09 -15.80 -1.88
CA VAL A 190 13.90 -16.19 -2.66
C VAL A 190 13.13 -14.99 -3.23
N ILE A 191 13.54 -13.77 -2.86
CA ILE A 191 12.87 -12.54 -3.23
C ILE A 191 13.36 -12.07 -4.60
N GLU A 192 12.44 -11.91 -5.55
CA GLU A 192 12.70 -11.22 -6.80
C GLU A 192 12.66 -9.69 -6.58
N ARG A 193 13.62 -8.98 -7.18
CA ARG A 193 13.76 -7.51 -7.00
C ARG A 193 12.94 -6.71 -7.99
N SER A 194 12.69 -7.28 -9.16
CA SER A 194 11.84 -6.71 -10.20
C SER A 194 11.06 -7.82 -10.86
N GLU A 195 9.75 -7.62 -10.99
CA GLU A 195 8.79 -8.63 -11.44
C GLU A 195 7.75 -7.95 -12.34
N LEU A 196 7.34 -8.60 -13.44
CA LEU A 196 6.22 -8.14 -14.26
C LEU A 196 4.91 -8.70 -13.68
N GLY A 197 3.95 -7.83 -13.38
CA GLY A 197 2.57 -8.19 -13.05
C GLY A 197 1.60 -7.95 -14.22
N MET A 198 0.55 -8.76 -14.28
CA MET A 198 -0.53 -8.74 -15.29
C MET A 198 -1.89 -8.97 -14.66
#